data_AF-A0A084QWK1-F1
#
_entry.id   AF-A0A084QWK1-F1
#
_cell.length_a   1.000
_cell.length_b   1.000
_cell.length_c   1.000
_cell.angle_alpha   90.00
_cell.angle_beta   90.00
_cell.angle_gamma   90.00
#
_symmetry.space_group_name_H-M   'P 1'
#
loop_
_entity.id
_entity.type
_entity.pdbx_description
1 polymer ?
#
loop_
_entity_poly.entity_id
_entity_poly.type
_entity_poly.pdbx_seq_one_letter_code
_entity_poly.pdbx_strand_id
1 'polypeptide(L)'
;MYTTNIETYSIPSDQYTRSEAFAKEARRLLTLERSETSLPFAQGLAVFYNYEGNFGTLESTISLTSTCYRQCKKLRLEDLIQKRMSPTAGRREIREAQALSWIAWGFYIHENYIVGPMNHRKTLRKPDIPKLWQDATQSSPEEEFNESWWFAYPVSLSPQRSFKKEIFDAECDLMEIFQDIMDFLSPIDNGPHPSEAPEHAVKLYGRLTAWKYSLPEYLQSESCVLPSALQFYVNFDLTVMSLLRPFHDVAKDQFGGLVPKATSQFHASHIMSTIWTFRALYTVRHEFWHTHPCSVCAFSVLDDIDFGPMQVDIVMKACQVLHEMMERFRLPADFLASFKKALKERRVVLPSSTVNILQAEIEVPGPTIMQYTIAVAVKKRRTQSQCEKKARVRSLRISDLLIPEKEADIGLD
;
A
#
# COMPACT_ATOMS: atom_id res chain seq x y z
N MET A 1 7.62 16.91 -3.75
CA MET A 1 8.26 15.90 -2.86
C MET A 1 9.70 15.53 -3.26
N TYR A 2 9.99 15.29 -4.54
CA TYR A 2 11.34 14.88 -5.02
C TYR A 2 12.38 16.01 -5.11
N THR A 3 11.95 17.28 -5.15
CA THR A 3 12.87 18.42 -5.29
C THR A 3 13.82 18.57 -4.08
N THR A 4 15.06 18.97 -4.37
CA THR A 4 16.08 19.39 -3.40
C THR A 4 16.13 20.92 -3.26
N ASN A 5 15.37 21.68 -4.07
CA ASN A 5 15.38 23.14 -4.03
C ASN A 5 14.74 23.64 -2.72
N ILE A 6 15.55 24.34 -1.91
CA ILE A 6 15.14 24.94 -0.63
C ILE A 6 14.07 26.03 -0.78
N GLU A 7 13.97 26.67 -1.94
CA GLU A 7 12.95 27.70 -2.23
C GLU A 7 11.53 27.12 -2.25
N THR A 8 11.41 25.80 -2.34
CA THR A 8 10.11 25.12 -2.30
C THR A 8 9.58 24.89 -0.89
N TYR A 9 10.32 25.34 0.14
CA TYR A 9 9.99 25.14 1.56
C TYR A 9 9.24 26.39 2.03
N SER A 10 8.05 26.22 2.60
CA SER A 10 7.28 27.36 3.11
C SER A 10 7.89 27.99 4.37
N ILE A 11 8.67 27.22 5.14
CA ILE A 11 9.51 27.72 6.23
C ILE A 11 10.97 27.41 5.86
N PRO A 12 11.83 28.44 5.68
CA PRO A 12 13.26 28.23 5.46
C PRO A 12 13.84 27.38 6.59
N SER A 13 14.67 26.39 6.27
CA SER A 13 15.24 25.36 7.16
C SER A 13 14.31 24.23 7.64
N ASP A 14 12.99 24.31 7.44
CA ASP A 14 12.10 23.18 7.71
C ASP A 14 11.79 22.39 6.43
N GLN A 15 12.51 21.27 6.28
CA GLN A 15 12.36 20.36 5.15
C GLN A 15 10.97 19.68 5.05
N TYR A 16 10.17 19.66 6.12
CA TYR A 16 8.81 19.14 6.10
C TYR A 16 7.79 20.11 5.50
N THR A 17 8.14 21.38 5.32
CA THR A 17 7.29 22.35 4.62
C THR A 17 7.49 22.35 3.10
N ARG A 18 8.29 21.40 2.60
CA ARG A 18 8.51 21.23 1.15
C ARG A 18 7.19 20.98 0.43
N SER A 19 6.94 21.75 -0.62
CA SER A 19 5.71 21.67 -1.42
C SER A 19 4.43 22.06 -0.66
N GLU A 20 4.53 22.63 0.54
CA GLU A 20 3.36 23.03 1.33
C GLU A 20 2.55 24.15 0.64
N ALA A 21 3.21 25.12 0.02
CA ALA A 21 2.53 26.16 -0.77
C ALA A 21 1.70 25.57 -1.91
N PHE A 22 2.24 24.58 -2.64
CA PHE A 22 1.51 23.87 -3.68
C PHE A 22 0.31 23.11 -3.10
N ALA A 23 0.49 22.42 -1.96
CA ALA A 23 -0.60 21.70 -1.32
C ALA A 23 -1.70 22.62 -0.76
N LYS A 24 -1.33 23.79 -0.20
CA LYS A 24 -2.29 24.81 0.23
C LYS A 24 -3.13 25.30 -0.94
N GLU A 25 -2.49 25.58 -2.07
CA GLU A 25 -3.19 26.00 -3.28
C GLU A 25 -4.06 24.87 -3.86
N ALA A 26 -3.57 23.63 -3.89
CA ALA A 26 -4.36 22.47 -4.31
C ALA A 26 -5.62 22.27 -3.45
N ARG A 27 -5.53 22.45 -2.12
CA ARG A 27 -6.70 22.41 -1.23
C ARG A 27 -7.67 23.55 -1.52
N ARG A 28 -7.16 24.77 -1.73
CA ARG A 28 -7.98 25.94 -2.07
C ARG A 28 -8.71 25.75 -3.40
N LEU A 29 -8.04 25.18 -4.40
CA LEU A 29 -8.67 24.88 -5.69
C LEU A 29 -9.68 23.74 -5.57
N LEU A 30 -9.39 22.72 -4.76
CA LEU A 30 -10.32 21.62 -4.49
C LEU A 30 -11.64 22.10 -3.89
N THR A 31 -11.63 23.10 -2.99
CA THR A 31 -12.87 23.65 -2.42
C THR A 31 -13.67 24.53 -3.38
N LEU A 32 -13.02 25.05 -4.43
CA LEU A 32 -13.64 25.89 -5.44
C LEU A 32 -14.10 25.12 -6.67
N GLU A 33 -13.61 23.89 -6.85
CA GLU A 33 -13.89 23.07 -8.01
C GLU A 33 -15.36 22.66 -8.05
N ARG A 34 -16.01 22.95 -9.18
CA ARG A 34 -17.42 22.61 -9.42
C ARG A 34 -17.58 21.40 -10.34
N SER A 35 -16.51 20.99 -11.02
CA SER A 35 -16.48 19.87 -11.98
C SER A 35 -16.07 18.55 -11.31
N GLU A 36 -16.76 18.19 -10.22
CA GLU A 36 -16.45 17.00 -9.42
C GLU A 36 -16.48 15.68 -10.22
N THR A 37 -17.09 15.66 -11.40
CA THR A 37 -17.27 14.47 -12.26
C THR A 37 -16.40 14.48 -13.51
N SER A 38 -15.20 15.08 -13.46
CA SER A 38 -14.22 14.99 -14.55
C SER A 38 -13.09 13.99 -14.23
N LEU A 39 -12.55 13.35 -15.27
CA LEU A 39 -11.43 12.42 -15.12
C LEU A 39 -10.16 13.10 -14.58
N PRO A 40 -9.75 14.29 -15.06
CA PRO A 40 -8.60 15.00 -14.49
C PRO A 40 -8.77 15.32 -13.01
N PHE A 41 -10.00 15.60 -12.55
CA PHE A 41 -10.27 15.82 -11.14
C PHE A 41 -10.00 14.56 -10.31
N ALA A 42 -10.53 13.39 -10.71
CA ALA A 42 -10.28 12.14 -10.02
C ALA A 42 -8.78 11.76 -10.01
N GLN A 43 -8.07 11.99 -11.12
CA GLN A 43 -6.62 11.79 -11.22
C GLN A 43 -5.85 12.75 -10.30
N GLY A 44 -6.26 14.03 -10.26
CA GLY A 44 -5.70 15.04 -9.37
C GLY A 44 -5.84 14.63 -7.90
N LEU A 45 -7.00 14.11 -7.49
CA LEU A 45 -7.22 13.57 -6.13
C LEU A 45 -6.30 12.39 -5.83
N ALA A 46 -6.14 11.43 -6.75
CA ALA A 46 -5.24 10.29 -6.58
C ALA A 46 -3.78 10.72 -6.46
N VAL A 47 -3.34 11.67 -7.28
CA VAL A 47 -1.98 12.24 -7.16
C VAL A 47 -1.83 12.99 -5.84
N PHE A 48 -2.83 13.79 -5.45
CA PHE A 48 -2.77 14.60 -4.24
C PHE A 48 -2.74 13.76 -2.95
N TYR A 49 -3.28 12.54 -2.98
CA TYR A 49 -3.15 11.58 -1.87
C TYR A 49 -1.69 11.33 -1.49
N ASN A 50 -0.76 11.31 -2.45
CA ASN A 50 0.67 11.13 -2.15
C ASN A 50 1.20 12.21 -1.20
N TYR A 51 0.65 13.42 -1.26
CA TYR A 51 0.99 14.49 -0.32
C TYR A 51 0.21 14.34 0.99
N GLU A 52 -1.13 14.23 0.93
CA GLU A 52 -1.99 14.16 2.12
C GLU A 52 -1.66 12.95 3.01
N GLY A 53 -1.39 11.77 2.43
CA GLY A 53 -1.03 10.58 3.21
C GLY A 53 0.27 10.71 4.02
N ASN A 54 1.14 11.66 3.66
CA ASN A 54 2.42 11.89 4.34
C ASN A 54 2.44 13.13 5.24
N PHE A 55 1.74 14.18 4.85
CA PHE A 55 1.80 15.50 5.49
C PHE A 55 0.43 16.02 5.96
N GLY A 56 -0.65 15.37 5.54
CA GLY A 56 -2.02 15.68 5.94
C GLY A 56 -2.39 15.04 7.28
N THR A 57 -3.63 15.26 7.70
CA THR A 57 -4.21 14.58 8.86
C THR A 57 -4.85 13.26 8.41
N LEU A 58 -5.16 12.39 9.37
CA LEU A 58 -5.97 11.20 9.11
C LEU A 58 -7.30 11.56 8.43
N GLU A 59 -7.99 12.57 8.98
CA GLU A 59 -9.29 13.01 8.49
C GLU A 59 -9.21 13.53 7.06
N SER A 60 -8.23 14.39 6.75
CA SER A 60 -8.05 14.92 5.40
C SER A 60 -7.73 13.80 4.41
N THR A 61 -6.89 12.85 4.81
CA THR A 61 -6.50 11.71 3.97
C THR A 61 -7.69 10.78 3.70
N ILE A 62 -8.48 10.43 4.71
CA ILE A 62 -9.69 9.60 4.54
C ILE A 62 -10.72 10.33 3.68
N SER A 63 -10.95 11.61 3.92
CA SER A 63 -11.89 12.41 3.14
C SER A 63 -11.49 12.51 1.66
N LEU A 64 -10.21 12.78 1.39
CA LEU A 64 -9.66 12.86 0.04
C LEU A 64 -9.81 11.52 -0.71
N THR A 65 -9.41 10.42 -0.07
CA THR A 65 -9.45 9.08 -0.68
C THR A 65 -10.88 8.62 -0.95
N SER A 66 -11.78 8.83 0.01
CA SER A 66 -13.21 8.56 -0.16
C SER A 66 -13.81 9.38 -1.31
N THR A 67 -13.41 10.65 -1.43
CA THR A 67 -13.85 11.51 -2.54
C THR A 67 -13.30 11.00 -3.88
N CYS A 68 -12.01 10.69 -3.95
CA CYS A 68 -11.35 10.17 -5.16
C CYS A 68 -12.10 8.97 -5.75
N TYR A 69 -12.35 7.93 -4.96
CA TYR A 69 -12.97 6.70 -5.45
C TYR A 69 -14.48 6.86 -5.69
N ARG A 70 -15.16 7.73 -4.94
CA ARG A 70 -16.56 8.10 -5.24
C ARG A 70 -16.69 8.78 -6.60
N GLN A 71 -15.80 9.72 -6.92
CA GLN A 71 -15.82 10.40 -8.20
C GLN A 71 -15.38 9.46 -9.34
N CYS A 72 -14.36 8.61 -9.11
CA CYS A 72 -13.97 7.57 -10.06
C CYS A 72 -15.15 6.67 -10.46
N LYS A 73 -15.98 6.23 -9.50
CA LYS A 73 -17.21 5.46 -9.79
C LYS A 73 -18.22 6.24 -10.63
N LYS A 74 -18.41 7.54 -10.36
CA LYS A 74 -19.35 8.38 -11.11
C LYS A 74 -18.93 8.59 -12.58
N LEU A 75 -17.63 8.45 -12.90
CA LEU A 75 -17.15 8.58 -14.29
C LEU A 75 -17.67 7.48 -15.21
N ARG A 76 -18.09 6.32 -14.66
CA ARG A 76 -18.59 5.16 -15.43
C ARG A 76 -17.65 4.83 -16.60
N LEU A 77 -16.37 4.63 -16.28
CA LEU A 77 -15.30 4.48 -17.27
C LEU A 77 -15.59 3.34 -18.25
N GLU A 78 -16.25 2.25 -17.81
CA GLU A 78 -16.62 1.15 -18.71
C GLU A 78 -17.52 1.61 -19.85
N ASP A 79 -18.53 2.44 -19.57
CA ASP A 79 -19.44 2.95 -20.62
C ASP A 79 -18.72 3.89 -21.59
N LEU A 80 -17.77 4.68 -21.08
CA LEU A 80 -16.97 5.57 -21.91
C LEU A 80 -16.09 4.76 -22.86
N ILE A 81 -15.45 3.69 -22.36
CA ILE A 81 -14.63 2.78 -23.16
C ILE A 81 -15.48 2.10 -24.24
N GLN A 82 -16.64 1.55 -23.87
CA GLN A 82 -17.53 0.86 -24.82
C GLN A 82 -17.97 1.80 -25.97
N LYS A 83 -18.31 3.06 -25.66
CA LYS A 83 -18.66 4.06 -26.68
C LYS A 83 -17.51 4.35 -27.65
N ARG A 84 -16.26 4.24 -27.18
CA ARG A 84 -15.03 4.53 -27.95
C ARG A 84 -14.51 3.31 -28.71
N MET A 85 -15.03 2.12 -28.43
CA MET A 85 -14.71 0.86 -29.10
C MET A 85 -15.79 0.42 -30.11
N SER A 86 -16.58 1.35 -30.64
CA SER A 86 -17.60 1.01 -31.64
C SER A 86 -16.97 0.54 -32.96
N PRO A 87 -17.67 -0.25 -33.80
CA PRO A 87 -17.14 -0.69 -35.10
C PRO A 87 -16.77 0.46 -36.04
N THR A 88 -17.30 1.65 -35.80
CA THR A 88 -17.03 2.87 -36.57
C THR A 88 -16.02 3.79 -35.89
N ALA A 89 -15.41 3.37 -34.79
CA ALA A 89 -14.45 4.17 -34.04
C ALA A 89 -13.21 4.45 -34.87
N GLY A 90 -12.79 5.71 -34.90
CA GLY A 90 -11.53 6.10 -35.49
C GLY A 90 -10.33 5.72 -34.61
N ARG A 91 -9.13 5.87 -35.17
CA ARG A 91 -7.86 5.60 -34.46
C ARG A 91 -7.70 6.43 -33.17
N ARG A 92 -8.31 7.61 -33.11
CA ARG A 92 -8.27 8.46 -31.92
C ARG A 92 -9.14 7.88 -30.81
N GLU A 93 -10.39 7.53 -31.12
CA GLU A 93 -11.31 6.95 -30.14
C GLU A 93 -10.75 5.64 -29.56
N ILE A 94 -10.15 4.80 -30.39
CA ILE A 94 -9.50 3.56 -29.95
C ILE A 94 -8.35 3.87 -28.96
N ARG A 95 -7.50 4.86 -29.25
CA ARG A 95 -6.44 5.29 -28.32
C ARG A 95 -7.00 5.87 -27.01
N GLU A 96 -8.09 6.63 -27.08
CA GLU A 96 -8.80 7.09 -25.88
C GLU A 96 -9.32 5.91 -25.05
N ALA A 97 -9.88 4.88 -25.69
CA ALA A 97 -10.34 3.66 -25.00
C ALA A 97 -9.19 2.92 -24.31
N GLN A 98 -8.03 2.79 -24.96
CA GLN A 98 -6.84 2.19 -24.36
C GLN A 98 -6.37 2.96 -23.13
N ALA A 99 -6.28 4.30 -23.22
CA ALA A 99 -5.90 5.15 -22.09
C ALA A 99 -6.91 5.03 -20.94
N LEU A 100 -8.21 5.01 -21.23
CA LEU A 100 -9.26 4.81 -20.23
C LEU A 100 -9.18 3.44 -19.58
N SER A 101 -8.82 2.38 -20.33
CA SER A 101 -8.61 1.04 -19.79
C SER A 101 -7.45 1.02 -18.79
N TRP A 102 -6.28 1.59 -19.16
CA TRP A 102 -5.16 1.78 -18.23
C TRP A 102 -5.57 2.49 -16.94
N ILE A 103 -6.36 3.55 -17.07
CA ILE A 103 -6.81 4.37 -15.96
C ILE A 103 -7.78 3.61 -15.05
N ALA A 104 -8.74 2.88 -15.61
CA ALA A 104 -9.71 2.11 -14.83
C ALA A 104 -9.01 1.02 -13.99
N TRP A 105 -8.12 0.26 -14.61
CA TRP A 105 -7.29 -0.73 -13.91
C TRP A 105 -6.30 -0.08 -12.94
N GLY A 106 -5.73 1.07 -13.30
CA GLY A 106 -4.83 1.83 -12.45
C GLY A 106 -5.50 2.33 -11.17
N PHE A 107 -6.73 2.87 -11.26
CA PHE A 107 -7.50 3.24 -10.06
C PHE A 107 -7.85 2.03 -9.21
N TYR A 108 -8.22 0.91 -9.84
CA TYR A 108 -8.47 -0.34 -9.13
C TYR A 108 -7.22 -0.78 -8.35
N ILE A 109 -6.04 -0.82 -8.95
CA ILE A 109 -4.79 -1.16 -8.26
C ILE A 109 -4.45 -0.11 -7.19
N HIS A 110 -4.54 1.18 -7.52
CA HIS A 110 -4.19 2.29 -6.63
C HIS A 110 -4.99 2.27 -5.32
N GLU A 111 -6.28 1.91 -5.35
CA GLU A 111 -7.08 1.77 -4.13
C GLU A 111 -6.46 0.78 -3.15
N ASN A 112 -5.90 -0.33 -3.62
CA ASN A 112 -5.27 -1.33 -2.76
C ASN A 112 -4.06 -0.80 -1.99
N TYR A 113 -3.24 0.04 -2.63
CA TYR A 113 -2.12 0.70 -1.97
C TYR A 113 -2.55 1.60 -0.80
N ILE A 114 -3.80 2.08 -0.84
CA ILE A 114 -4.37 2.94 0.20
C ILE A 114 -5.10 2.11 1.27
N VAL A 115 -6.05 1.26 0.84
CA VAL A 115 -6.96 0.55 1.75
C VAL A 115 -6.34 -0.71 2.35
N GLY A 116 -5.37 -1.31 1.66
CA GLY A 116 -4.63 -2.49 2.13
C GLY A 116 -3.95 -2.25 3.48
N PRO A 117 -3.13 -1.19 3.63
CA PRO A 117 -2.58 -0.80 4.92
C PRO A 117 -3.64 -0.64 6.02
N MET A 118 -4.83 -0.13 5.65
CA MET A 118 -5.99 0.10 6.52
C MET A 118 -6.72 -1.18 6.93
N ASN A 119 -6.41 -2.33 6.32
CA ASN A 119 -7.24 -3.54 6.35
C ASN A 119 -8.71 -3.23 5.99
N HIS A 120 -8.91 -2.22 5.14
CA HIS A 120 -10.23 -1.82 4.66
C HIS A 120 -10.52 -2.55 3.35
N ARG A 121 -11.80 -2.81 3.12
CA ARG A 121 -12.28 -3.37 1.87
C ARG A 121 -12.24 -2.29 0.78
N LYS A 122 -11.88 -2.70 -0.43
CA LYS A 122 -11.96 -1.85 -1.62
C LYS A 122 -13.40 -1.42 -1.88
N THR A 123 -13.56 -0.20 -2.37
CA THR A 123 -14.84 0.27 -2.85
C THR A 123 -15.00 0.03 -4.35
N LEU A 124 -13.91 0.09 -5.13
CA LEU A 124 -13.91 -0.21 -6.55
C LEU A 124 -13.95 -1.72 -6.78
N ARG A 125 -14.80 -2.13 -7.72
CA ARG A 125 -14.84 -3.51 -8.21
C ARG A 125 -13.77 -3.69 -9.28
N LYS A 126 -13.42 -4.95 -9.55
CA LYS A 126 -12.65 -5.31 -10.74
C LYS A 126 -13.31 -4.70 -11.97
N PRO A 127 -12.58 -3.94 -12.81
CA PRO A 127 -13.13 -3.39 -14.04
C PRO A 127 -13.63 -4.52 -14.96
N ASP A 128 -14.88 -4.45 -15.41
CA ASP A 128 -15.47 -5.40 -16.36
C ASP A 128 -15.18 -4.99 -17.81
N ILE A 129 -13.89 -4.80 -18.08
CA ILE A 129 -13.37 -4.35 -19.37
C ILE A 129 -12.09 -5.13 -19.71
N PRO A 130 -11.83 -5.40 -21.00
CA PRO A 130 -10.56 -5.98 -21.41
C PRO A 130 -9.38 -5.06 -21.09
N LYS A 131 -8.21 -5.66 -20.87
CA LYS A 131 -6.91 -4.98 -20.74
C LYS A 131 -6.45 -4.54 -22.14
N LEU A 132 -7.01 -3.43 -22.65
CA LEU A 132 -6.90 -3.03 -24.06
C LEU A 132 -5.46 -2.72 -24.52
N TRP A 133 -4.54 -2.51 -23.58
CA TRP A 133 -3.12 -2.29 -23.87
C TRP A 133 -2.34 -3.54 -24.27
N GLN A 134 -2.95 -4.72 -24.11
CA GLN A 134 -2.39 -5.99 -24.57
C GLN A 134 -2.57 -6.20 -26.07
N ASP A 135 -3.42 -5.42 -26.74
CA ASP A 135 -3.64 -5.53 -28.17
C ASP A 135 -2.49 -4.89 -28.96
N ALA A 136 -1.56 -5.74 -29.40
CA ALA A 136 -0.40 -5.36 -30.21
C ALA A 136 -0.79 -4.78 -31.58
N THR A 137 -2.01 -5.05 -32.09
CA THR A 137 -2.44 -4.54 -33.40
C THR A 137 -2.72 -3.04 -33.39
N GLN A 138 -2.79 -2.43 -32.20
CA GLN A 138 -3.22 -1.05 -32.01
C GLN A 138 -2.11 -0.09 -31.57
N SER A 139 -0.90 -0.60 -31.27
CA SER A 139 0.26 0.23 -30.85
C SER A 139 1.05 0.70 -32.07
N SER A 140 1.46 1.98 -32.12
CA SER A 140 2.42 2.41 -33.14
C SER A 140 3.87 2.09 -32.76
N PRO A 141 4.78 1.89 -33.73
CA PRO A 141 6.19 1.58 -33.44
C PRO A 141 6.92 2.66 -32.60
N GLU A 142 6.55 3.94 -32.75
CA GLU A 142 7.10 5.05 -31.97
C GLU A 142 6.61 5.06 -30.52
N GLU A 143 5.35 4.68 -30.28
CA GLU A 143 4.77 4.55 -28.93
C GLU A 143 5.41 3.37 -28.19
N GLU A 144 5.61 2.23 -28.86
CA GLU A 144 6.36 1.10 -28.28
C GLU A 144 7.79 1.47 -27.93
N PHE A 145 8.49 2.22 -28.79
CA PHE A 145 9.87 2.61 -28.54
C PHE A 145 10.02 3.49 -27.29
N ASN A 146 9.14 4.48 -27.10
CA ASN A 146 9.22 5.41 -25.96
C ASN A 146 8.77 4.78 -24.64
N GLU A 147 7.81 3.85 -24.66
CA GLU A 147 7.37 3.15 -23.44
C GLU A 147 8.30 2.00 -23.02
N SER A 148 9.16 1.53 -23.92
CA SER A 148 10.03 0.37 -23.70
C SER A 148 11.22 0.63 -22.79
N TRP A 149 11.63 1.88 -22.61
CA TRP A 149 12.87 2.22 -21.90
C TRP A 149 12.61 2.93 -20.58
N TRP A 150 13.33 2.48 -19.56
CA TRP A 150 13.39 3.11 -18.24
C TRP A 150 14.83 3.52 -17.93
N PHE A 151 14.95 4.64 -17.21
CA PHE A 151 16.21 5.20 -16.79
C PHE A 151 16.15 5.45 -15.28
N ALA A 152 17.19 5.05 -14.57
CA ALA A 152 17.31 5.27 -13.13
C ALA A 152 17.68 6.72 -12.82
N TYR A 153 16.95 7.71 -13.33
CA TYR A 153 17.29 9.12 -13.12
C TYR A 153 17.09 9.55 -11.65
N PRO A 154 18.03 10.30 -11.04
CA PRO A 154 19.28 10.82 -11.59
C PRO A 154 20.51 9.90 -11.38
N VAL A 155 20.32 8.68 -10.86
CA VAL A 155 21.39 7.71 -10.53
C VAL A 155 22.15 7.23 -11.77
N SER A 156 21.45 6.89 -12.86
CA SER A 156 22.05 6.40 -14.10
C SER A 156 21.24 6.81 -15.33
N LEU A 157 21.96 7.13 -16.40
CA LEU A 157 21.41 7.37 -17.74
C LEU A 157 21.47 6.12 -18.64
N SER A 158 21.88 4.98 -18.09
CA SER A 158 21.91 3.72 -18.85
C SER A 158 20.47 3.22 -19.05
N PRO A 159 20.00 3.06 -20.31
CA PRO A 159 18.66 2.58 -20.58
C PRO A 159 18.53 1.10 -20.17
N GLN A 160 17.40 0.77 -19.55
CA GLN A 160 16.99 -0.59 -19.27
C GLN A 160 15.57 -0.79 -19.79
N ARG A 161 15.16 -2.03 -20.10
CA ARG A 161 13.77 -2.27 -20.47
C ARG A 161 12.88 -1.92 -19.27
N SER A 162 11.79 -1.21 -19.53
CA SER A 162 10.87 -0.77 -18.47
C SER A 162 9.96 -1.88 -17.96
N PHE A 163 9.69 -2.88 -18.83
CA PHE A 163 8.68 -3.92 -18.62
C PHE A 163 7.34 -3.38 -18.08
N LYS A 164 7.00 -2.13 -18.42
CA LYS A 164 5.86 -1.39 -17.83
C LYS A 164 4.56 -2.16 -18.04
N LYS A 165 4.34 -2.69 -19.24
CA LYS A 165 3.12 -3.43 -19.60
C LYS A 165 3.04 -4.75 -18.84
N GLU A 166 4.15 -5.48 -18.82
CA GLU A 166 4.25 -6.80 -18.22
C GLU A 166 4.13 -6.75 -16.69
N ILE A 167 4.77 -5.76 -16.05
CA ILE A 167 4.65 -5.55 -14.60
C ILE A 167 3.24 -5.12 -14.24
N PHE A 168 2.63 -4.19 -14.99
CA PHE A 168 1.26 -3.76 -14.73
C PHE A 168 0.24 -4.89 -14.92
N ASP A 169 0.44 -5.74 -15.93
CA ASP A 169 -0.38 -6.93 -16.13
C ASP A 169 -0.29 -7.89 -14.95
N ALA A 170 0.93 -8.15 -14.46
CA ALA A 170 1.15 -8.95 -13.27
C ALA A 170 0.53 -8.31 -12.03
N GLU A 171 0.61 -6.98 -11.86
CA GLU A 171 -0.05 -6.28 -10.76
C GLU A 171 -1.57 -6.45 -10.81
N CYS A 172 -2.20 -6.31 -11.99
CA CYS A 172 -3.63 -6.57 -12.16
C CYS A 172 -3.99 -7.98 -11.66
N ASP A 173 -3.24 -9.00 -12.08
CA ASP A 173 -3.51 -10.39 -11.72
C ASP A 173 -3.33 -10.63 -10.20
N LEU A 174 -2.28 -10.04 -9.60
CA LEU A 174 -2.07 -10.09 -8.15
C LEU A 174 -3.24 -9.44 -7.40
N MET A 175 -3.74 -8.29 -7.88
CA MET A 175 -4.81 -7.56 -7.22
C MET A 175 -6.14 -8.32 -7.23
N GLU A 176 -6.37 -9.16 -8.24
CA GLU A 176 -7.52 -10.07 -8.25
C GLU A 176 -7.42 -11.12 -7.15
N ILE A 177 -6.25 -11.76 -6.98
CA ILE A 177 -6.02 -12.72 -5.90
C ILE A 177 -6.11 -12.03 -4.53
N PHE A 178 -5.56 -10.82 -4.42
CA PHE A 178 -5.66 -10.01 -3.20
C PHE A 178 -7.11 -9.70 -2.83
N GLN A 179 -7.96 -9.38 -3.82
CA GLN A 179 -9.37 -9.14 -3.56
C GLN A 179 -10.06 -10.38 -2.98
N ASP A 180 -9.81 -11.56 -3.54
CA ASP A 180 -10.35 -12.83 -3.01
C ASP A 180 -9.88 -13.09 -1.57
N ILE A 181 -8.62 -12.75 -1.26
CA ILE A 181 -8.07 -12.82 0.09
C ILE A 181 -8.78 -11.85 1.04
N MET A 182 -9.01 -10.61 0.63
CA MET A 182 -9.71 -9.63 1.46
C MET A 182 -11.18 -10.00 1.67
N ASP A 183 -11.82 -10.59 0.67
CA ASP A 183 -13.17 -11.11 0.76
C ASP A 183 -13.26 -12.27 1.77
N PHE A 184 -12.23 -13.12 1.81
CA PHE A 184 -12.09 -14.17 2.81
C PHE A 184 -11.79 -13.62 4.21
N LEU A 185 -10.84 -12.70 4.34
CA LEU A 185 -10.39 -12.16 5.63
C LEU A 185 -11.43 -11.27 6.32
N SER A 186 -12.26 -10.59 5.54
CA SER A 186 -13.27 -9.64 6.01
C SER A 186 -14.58 -9.82 5.22
N PRO A 187 -15.33 -10.92 5.42
CA PRO A 187 -16.56 -11.19 4.68
C PRO A 187 -17.63 -10.12 4.94
N ILE A 188 -18.42 -9.77 3.91
CA ILE A 188 -19.56 -8.82 4.04
C ILE A 188 -20.66 -9.44 4.89
N ASP A 189 -20.91 -10.73 4.68
CA ASP A 189 -21.94 -11.47 5.38
C ASP A 189 -21.41 -12.01 6.72
N ASN A 190 -22.30 -12.54 7.57
CA ASN A 190 -21.94 -13.32 8.77
C ASN A 190 -21.31 -14.69 8.39
N GLY A 191 -20.45 -14.71 7.38
CA GLY A 191 -19.67 -15.88 7.00
C GLY A 191 -18.76 -16.33 8.14
N PRO A 192 -18.30 -17.58 8.08
CA PRO A 192 -17.40 -18.13 9.10
C PRO A 192 -16.16 -17.27 9.24
N HIS A 193 -15.68 -17.11 10.47
CA HIS A 193 -14.46 -16.35 10.74
C HIS A 193 -13.27 -17.03 10.03
N PRO A 194 -12.28 -16.31 9.48
CA PRO A 194 -11.18 -16.92 8.74
C PRO A 194 -10.49 -18.08 9.48
N SER A 195 -10.37 -17.98 10.80
CA SER A 195 -9.78 -19.02 11.66
C SER A 195 -10.52 -20.36 11.63
N GLU A 196 -11.78 -20.39 11.20
CA GLU A 196 -12.62 -21.58 11.11
C GLU A 196 -12.42 -22.34 9.79
N ALA A 197 -11.71 -21.75 8.82
CA ALA A 197 -11.46 -22.34 7.49
C ALA A 197 -9.98 -22.21 7.07
N PRO A 198 -9.02 -22.77 7.85
CA PRO A 198 -7.59 -22.72 7.52
C PRO A 198 -7.25 -23.34 6.16
N GLU A 199 -7.99 -24.36 5.73
CA GLU A 199 -7.85 -24.99 4.41
C GLU A 199 -8.08 -24.02 3.25
N HIS A 200 -8.99 -23.04 3.43
CA HIS A 200 -9.22 -22.01 2.42
C HIS A 200 -8.01 -21.06 2.33
N ALA A 201 -7.42 -20.69 3.47
CA ALA A 201 -6.20 -19.89 3.49
C ALA A 201 -5.02 -20.62 2.83
N VAL A 202 -4.87 -21.93 3.06
CA VAL A 202 -3.87 -22.77 2.38
C VAL A 202 -4.08 -22.77 0.87
N LYS A 203 -5.33 -22.89 0.40
CA LYS A 203 -5.66 -22.83 -1.03
C LYS A 203 -5.30 -21.47 -1.65
N LEU A 204 -5.61 -20.37 -0.97
CA LEU A 204 -5.27 -19.01 -1.41
C LEU A 204 -3.74 -18.80 -1.44
N TYR A 205 -3.02 -19.29 -0.44
CA TYR A 205 -1.56 -19.25 -0.40
C TYR A 205 -0.93 -20.07 -1.54
N GLY A 206 -1.47 -21.26 -1.80
CA GLY A 206 -1.05 -22.09 -2.94
C GLY A 206 -1.27 -21.40 -4.27
N ARG A 207 -2.41 -20.72 -4.47
CA ARG A 207 -2.70 -19.93 -5.68
C ARG A 207 -1.73 -18.77 -5.87
N LEU A 208 -1.46 -17.99 -4.81
CA LEU A 208 -0.45 -16.91 -4.84
C LEU A 208 0.93 -17.44 -5.24
N THR A 209 1.34 -18.54 -4.62
CA THR A 209 2.67 -19.14 -4.83
C THR A 209 2.79 -19.68 -6.25
N ALA A 210 1.77 -20.41 -6.74
CA ALA A 210 1.74 -20.92 -8.11
C ALA A 210 1.75 -19.79 -9.14
N TRP A 211 1.01 -18.70 -8.89
CA TRP A 211 1.03 -17.52 -9.74
C TRP A 211 2.43 -16.86 -9.77
N LYS A 212 3.11 -16.69 -8.63
CA LYS A 212 4.49 -16.15 -8.59
C LYS A 212 5.43 -16.96 -9.48
N TYR A 213 5.38 -18.29 -9.40
CA TYR A 213 6.21 -19.17 -10.21
C TYR A 213 5.80 -19.26 -11.69
N SER A 214 4.60 -18.79 -12.04
CA SER A 214 4.16 -18.71 -13.44
C SER A 214 4.68 -17.47 -14.18
N LEU A 215 5.26 -16.50 -13.46
CA LEU A 215 5.80 -15.29 -14.07
C LEU A 215 6.97 -15.61 -15.01
N PRO A 216 7.13 -14.87 -16.13
CA PRO A 216 8.29 -15.02 -17.01
C PRO A 216 9.62 -14.81 -16.27
N GLU A 217 10.69 -15.48 -16.72
CA GLU A 217 12.02 -15.42 -16.09
C GLU A 217 12.53 -13.98 -15.89
N TYR A 218 12.26 -13.08 -16.85
CA TYR A 218 12.67 -11.68 -16.78
C TYR A 218 11.87 -10.84 -15.78
N LEU A 219 10.77 -11.34 -15.23
CA LEU A 219 10.02 -10.71 -14.13
C LEU A 219 10.27 -11.38 -12.79
N GLN A 220 11.00 -12.50 -12.73
CA GLN A 220 11.30 -13.19 -11.47
C GLN A 220 12.10 -12.28 -10.53
N SER A 221 11.96 -12.49 -9.21
CA SER A 221 12.54 -11.62 -8.17
C SER A 221 14.06 -11.49 -8.25
N GLU A 222 14.72 -12.50 -8.77
CA GLU A 222 16.18 -12.59 -8.91
C GLU A 222 16.69 -11.87 -10.17
N SER A 223 15.80 -11.66 -11.15
CA SER A 223 16.15 -11.17 -12.49
C SER A 223 15.79 -9.70 -12.71
N CYS A 224 14.75 -9.20 -12.04
CA CYS A 224 14.21 -7.85 -12.26
C CYS A 224 14.37 -6.96 -11.04
N VAL A 225 15.33 -6.03 -11.12
CA VAL A 225 15.59 -5.05 -10.04
C VAL A 225 14.99 -3.68 -10.32
N LEU A 226 14.08 -3.55 -11.28
CA LEU A 226 13.40 -2.27 -11.55
C LEU A 226 12.61 -1.81 -10.32
N PRO A 227 12.50 -0.49 -10.04
CA PRO A 227 11.72 0.03 -8.92
C PRO A 227 10.29 -0.53 -8.84
N SER A 228 9.59 -0.58 -9.98
CA SER A 228 8.22 -1.11 -10.07
C SER A 228 8.17 -2.61 -9.79
N ALA A 229 9.15 -3.40 -10.25
CA ALA A 229 9.22 -4.83 -9.97
C ALA A 229 9.52 -5.11 -8.48
N LEU A 230 10.44 -4.35 -7.88
CA LEU A 230 10.75 -4.45 -6.45
C LEU A 230 9.52 -4.10 -5.60
N GLN A 231 8.82 -3.01 -5.93
CA GLN A 231 7.58 -2.62 -5.24
C GLN A 231 6.48 -3.69 -5.39
N PHE A 232 6.33 -4.26 -6.58
CA PHE A 232 5.43 -5.36 -6.86
C PHE A 232 5.68 -6.57 -5.94
N TYR A 233 6.95 -6.99 -5.77
CA TYR A 233 7.29 -8.09 -4.87
C TYR A 233 7.04 -7.77 -3.39
N VAL A 234 7.28 -6.52 -2.97
CA VAL A 234 6.91 -6.07 -1.62
C VAL A 234 5.40 -6.23 -1.39
N ASN A 235 4.56 -5.90 -2.37
CA ASN A 235 3.11 -6.07 -2.25
C ASN A 235 2.67 -7.54 -2.23
N PHE A 236 3.33 -8.39 -3.01
CA PHE A 236 3.10 -9.83 -2.98
C PHE A 236 3.31 -10.38 -1.57
N ASP A 237 4.45 -10.09 -0.96
CA ASP A 237 4.76 -10.59 0.37
C ASP A 237 3.85 -9.99 1.44
N LEU A 238 3.47 -8.71 1.33
CA LEU A 238 2.49 -8.09 2.23
C LEU A 238 1.12 -8.77 2.14
N THR A 239 0.72 -9.17 0.93
CA THR A 239 -0.53 -9.93 0.70
C THR A 239 -0.47 -11.28 1.40
N VAL A 240 0.65 -12.00 1.26
CA VAL A 240 0.88 -13.27 1.96
C VAL A 240 0.85 -13.07 3.48
N MET A 241 1.58 -12.08 4.01
CA MET A 241 1.59 -11.81 5.44
C MET A 241 0.20 -11.49 5.97
N SER A 242 -0.62 -10.77 5.20
CA SER A 242 -2.01 -10.45 5.57
C SER A 242 -2.89 -11.69 5.61
N LEU A 243 -2.75 -12.59 4.63
CA LEU A 243 -3.45 -13.88 4.58
C LEU A 243 -3.10 -14.79 5.76
N LEU A 244 -1.82 -14.86 6.13
CA LEU A 244 -1.34 -15.77 7.19
C LEU A 244 -1.56 -15.23 8.61
N ARG A 245 -1.69 -13.91 8.77
CA ARG A 245 -1.77 -13.23 10.08
C ARG A 245 -2.83 -13.83 11.04
N PRO A 246 -4.06 -14.17 10.61
CA PRO A 246 -5.07 -14.73 11.51
C PRO A 246 -4.72 -16.11 12.07
N PHE A 247 -3.74 -16.80 11.48
CA PHE A 247 -3.41 -18.19 11.76
C PHE A 247 -2.05 -18.35 12.45
N HIS A 248 -1.43 -17.27 12.93
CA HIS A 248 -0.11 -17.31 13.56
C HIS A 248 -0.02 -18.30 14.75
N ASP A 249 -1.12 -18.51 15.46
CA ASP A 249 -1.19 -19.40 16.63
C ASP A 249 -1.73 -20.80 16.28
N VAL A 250 -2.00 -21.07 15.00
CA VAL A 250 -2.47 -22.38 14.52
C VAL A 250 -1.29 -23.32 14.29
N ALA A 251 -1.42 -24.56 14.77
CA ALA A 251 -0.37 -25.56 14.65
C ALA A 251 -0.17 -26.04 13.20
N LYS A 252 1.04 -26.55 12.91
CA LYS A 252 1.46 -26.95 11.56
C LYS A 252 0.54 -27.99 10.92
N ASP A 253 0.14 -28.99 11.68
CA ASP A 253 -0.76 -30.06 11.28
C ASP A 253 -2.18 -29.53 10.98
N GLN A 254 -2.63 -28.52 11.72
CA GLN A 254 -3.94 -27.89 11.55
C GLN A 254 -3.98 -26.92 10.37
N PHE A 255 -2.83 -26.35 9.96
CA PHE A 255 -2.73 -25.41 8.84
C PHE A 255 -2.17 -26.05 7.55
N GLY A 256 -2.33 -27.37 7.38
CA GLY A 256 -1.96 -28.03 6.11
C GLY A 256 -0.45 -28.16 5.87
N GLY A 257 0.35 -28.28 6.93
CA GLY A 257 1.79 -28.57 6.86
C GLY A 257 2.70 -27.34 6.84
N LEU A 258 2.14 -26.14 6.82
CA LEU A 258 2.88 -24.87 6.93
C LEU A 258 2.79 -24.34 8.36
N VAL A 259 3.81 -23.60 8.81
CA VAL A 259 3.79 -22.89 10.10
C VAL A 259 3.52 -21.42 9.81
N PRO A 260 2.27 -20.92 9.96
CA PRO A 260 1.87 -19.61 9.44
C PRO A 260 2.76 -18.46 9.92
N LYS A 261 3.07 -18.46 11.22
CA LYS A 261 3.93 -17.44 11.83
C LYS A 261 5.34 -17.44 11.26
N ALA A 262 5.97 -18.61 11.15
CA ALA A 262 7.33 -18.73 10.60
C ALA A 262 7.36 -18.36 9.10
N THR A 263 6.37 -18.80 8.32
CA THR A 263 6.23 -18.42 6.92
C THR A 263 6.03 -16.91 6.77
N SER A 264 5.18 -16.29 7.59
CA SER A 264 4.97 -14.84 7.61
C SER A 264 6.26 -14.08 7.94
N GLN A 265 7.07 -14.56 8.88
CA GLN A 265 8.38 -13.98 9.20
C GLN A 265 9.40 -14.13 8.06
N PHE A 266 9.36 -15.25 7.32
CA PHE A 266 10.18 -15.43 6.11
C PHE A 266 9.82 -14.39 5.05
N HIS A 267 8.53 -14.15 4.80
CA HIS A 267 8.07 -13.09 3.89
C HIS A 267 8.46 -11.69 4.38
N ALA A 268 8.42 -11.42 5.69
CA ALA A 268 8.94 -10.17 6.26
C ALA A 268 10.44 -9.98 5.98
N SER A 269 11.25 -11.06 6.08
CA SER A 269 12.67 -11.02 5.72
C SER A 269 12.90 -10.75 4.23
N HIS A 270 12.07 -11.35 3.36
CA HIS A 270 12.12 -11.11 1.93
C HIS A 270 11.77 -9.65 1.59
N ILE A 271 10.68 -9.08 2.15
CA ILE A 271 10.35 -7.65 2.01
C ILE A 271 11.54 -6.78 2.36
N MET A 272 12.16 -7.02 3.52
CA MET A 272 13.28 -6.17 3.96
C MET A 272 14.50 -6.30 3.05
N SER A 273 14.75 -7.48 2.48
CA SER A 273 15.83 -7.71 1.51
C SER A 273 15.55 -7.04 0.16
N THR A 274 14.30 -7.08 -0.31
CA THR A 274 13.84 -6.39 -1.52
C THR A 274 13.97 -4.87 -1.37
N ILE A 275 13.51 -4.31 -0.24
CA ILE A 275 13.65 -2.87 0.06
C ILE A 275 15.11 -2.47 0.23
N TRP A 276 15.97 -3.34 0.76
CA TRP A 276 17.41 -3.07 0.81
C TRP A 276 18.07 -3.05 -0.56
N THR A 277 17.64 -3.93 -1.46
CA THR A 277 18.07 -3.90 -2.87
C THR A 277 17.64 -2.58 -3.51
N PHE A 278 16.38 -2.17 -3.31
CA PHE A 278 15.88 -0.87 -3.74
C PHE A 278 16.74 0.27 -3.20
N ARG A 279 17.00 0.27 -1.88
CA ARG A 279 17.82 1.28 -1.20
C ARG A 279 19.21 1.40 -1.82
N ALA A 280 19.86 0.27 -2.08
CA ALA A 280 21.21 0.22 -2.65
C ALA A 280 21.27 0.79 -4.08
N LEU A 281 20.19 0.61 -4.86
CA LEU A 281 20.15 1.01 -6.27
C LEU A 281 19.56 2.42 -6.52
N TYR A 282 18.58 2.86 -5.72
CA TYR A 282 17.71 3.99 -6.08
C TYR A 282 17.45 5.02 -4.99
N THR A 283 18.01 4.85 -3.78
CA THR A 283 17.70 5.61 -2.55
C THR A 283 16.25 5.54 -2.07
N VAL A 284 16.06 5.25 -0.78
CA VAL A 284 14.73 5.22 -0.15
C VAL A 284 14.22 6.60 0.27
N ARG A 285 15.07 7.63 0.27
CA ARG A 285 14.75 8.96 0.80
C ARG A 285 13.55 9.61 0.13
N HIS A 286 13.26 9.25 -1.12
CA HIS A 286 12.18 9.83 -1.89
C HIS A 286 10.94 8.94 -2.00
N GLU A 287 10.97 7.74 -1.41
CA GLU A 287 9.99 6.69 -1.67
C GLU A 287 9.20 6.34 -0.41
N PHE A 288 8.21 7.18 -0.11
CA PHE A 288 7.38 7.04 1.09
C PHE A 288 6.59 5.73 1.15
N TRP A 289 6.35 5.07 0.00
CA TRP A 289 5.61 3.83 -0.10
C TRP A 289 6.20 2.69 0.75
N HIS A 290 7.51 2.71 0.98
CA HIS A 290 8.19 1.72 1.82
C HIS A 290 7.93 1.88 3.33
N THR A 291 7.32 2.99 3.77
CA THR A 291 7.09 3.25 5.20
C THR A 291 6.16 2.19 5.82
N HIS A 292 5.06 1.85 5.13
CA HIS A 292 4.12 0.85 5.60
C HIS A 292 4.73 -0.57 5.62
N PRO A 293 5.33 -1.09 4.53
CA PRO A 293 6.00 -2.39 4.54
C PRO A 293 7.06 -2.53 5.64
N CYS A 294 7.96 -1.54 5.80
CA CYS A 294 9.00 -1.58 6.83
C CYS A 294 8.40 -1.73 8.23
N SER A 295 7.31 -1.01 8.46
CA SER A 295 6.64 -1.00 9.75
C SER A 295 5.87 -2.29 10.02
N VAL A 296 5.17 -2.83 9.02
CA VAL A 296 4.53 -4.16 9.12
C VAL A 296 5.57 -5.22 9.46
N CYS A 297 6.73 -5.20 8.79
CA CYS A 297 7.81 -6.15 9.07
C CYS A 297 8.34 -6.01 10.49
N ALA A 298 8.69 -4.80 10.92
CA ALA A 298 9.21 -4.54 12.27
C ALA A 298 8.23 -4.96 13.38
N PHE A 299 6.94 -4.62 13.25
CA PHE A 299 5.92 -5.02 14.22
C PHE A 299 5.61 -6.52 14.18
N SER A 300 5.72 -7.17 13.02
CA SER A 300 5.43 -8.61 12.87
C SER A 300 6.36 -9.49 13.70
N VAL A 301 7.61 -9.04 13.91
CA VAL A 301 8.64 -9.77 14.67
C VAL A 301 8.85 -9.23 16.07
N LEU A 302 8.10 -8.21 16.50
CA LEU A 302 8.35 -7.49 17.76
C LEU A 302 8.26 -8.39 19.01
N ASP A 303 7.40 -9.41 19.00
CA ASP A 303 7.30 -10.39 20.09
C ASP A 303 8.42 -11.45 20.04
N ASP A 304 9.15 -11.51 18.92
CA ASP A 304 10.04 -12.60 18.57
C ASP A 304 11.50 -12.16 18.35
N ILE A 305 11.83 -10.91 18.67
CA ILE A 305 13.16 -10.32 18.41
C ILE A 305 14.28 -11.16 19.04
N ASP A 306 14.06 -11.69 20.24
CA ASP A 306 15.06 -12.46 20.98
C ASP A 306 15.22 -13.92 20.48
N PHE A 307 14.36 -14.39 19.56
CA PHE A 307 14.39 -15.78 19.10
C PHE A 307 15.40 -16.05 17.97
N GLY A 308 15.96 -15.03 17.32
CA GLY A 308 16.95 -15.29 16.27
C GLY A 308 17.49 -14.09 15.50
N PRO A 309 18.60 -14.29 14.76
CA PRO A 309 19.26 -13.23 14.00
C PRO A 309 18.40 -12.68 12.86
N MET A 310 17.47 -13.48 12.32
CA MET A 310 16.57 -13.03 11.25
C MET A 310 15.62 -11.92 11.74
N GLN A 311 15.02 -12.07 12.92
CA GLN A 311 14.10 -11.08 13.49
C GLN A 311 14.86 -9.78 13.83
N VAL A 312 16.07 -9.91 14.38
CA VAL A 312 16.96 -8.78 14.63
C VAL A 312 17.34 -8.05 13.33
N ASP A 313 17.69 -8.79 12.28
CA ASP A 313 18.00 -8.22 10.97
C ASP A 313 16.81 -7.45 10.38
N ILE A 314 15.60 -8.04 10.41
CA ILE A 314 14.37 -7.37 9.96
C ILE A 314 14.19 -6.01 10.66
N VAL A 315 14.30 -5.98 11.99
CA VAL A 315 14.13 -4.74 12.77
C VAL A 315 15.21 -3.72 12.44
N MET A 316 16.47 -4.15 12.37
CA MET A 316 17.61 -3.29 12.07
C MET A 316 17.46 -2.65 10.68
N LYS A 317 17.15 -3.45 9.66
CA LYS A 317 16.91 -2.98 8.29
C LYS A 317 15.74 -2.00 8.24
N ALA A 318 14.63 -2.31 8.91
CA ALA A 318 13.43 -1.47 8.91
C ALA A 318 13.69 -0.12 9.57
N CYS A 319 14.33 -0.11 10.74
CA CYS A 319 14.69 1.12 11.44
C CYS A 319 15.63 2.00 10.60
N GLN A 320 16.63 1.40 9.93
CA GLN A 320 17.56 2.14 9.08
C GLN A 320 16.85 2.80 7.90
N VAL A 321 15.99 2.06 7.18
CA VAL A 321 15.23 2.59 6.05
C VAL A 321 14.31 3.72 6.50
N LEU A 322 13.54 3.52 7.57
CA LEU A 322 12.63 4.54 8.11
C LEU A 322 13.38 5.80 8.57
N HIS A 323 14.58 5.64 9.14
CA HIS A 323 15.42 6.76 9.57
C HIS A 323 15.93 7.59 8.38
N GLU A 324 16.28 6.96 7.27
CA GLU A 324 16.64 7.70 6.05
C GLU A 324 15.43 8.41 5.43
N MET A 325 14.25 7.80 5.50
CA MET A 325 13.01 8.36 4.96
C MET A 325 12.50 9.55 5.79
N MET A 326 12.71 9.57 7.12
CA MET A 326 12.27 10.70 7.96
C MET A 326 13.01 12.00 7.66
N GLU A 327 14.14 11.98 6.95
CA GLU A 327 14.74 13.20 6.40
C GLU A 327 13.77 13.96 5.47
N ARG A 328 12.74 13.31 4.92
CA ARG A 328 11.83 13.94 3.95
C ARG A 328 10.37 13.80 4.30
N PHE A 329 9.98 12.81 5.08
CA PHE A 329 8.59 12.48 5.35
C PHE A 329 8.32 12.44 6.85
N ARG A 330 7.14 12.91 7.25
CA ARG A 330 6.71 12.88 8.66
C ARG A 330 6.32 11.48 9.12
N LEU A 331 5.69 10.73 8.21
CA LEU A 331 5.14 9.42 8.50
C LEU A 331 6.19 8.44 9.10
N PRO A 332 7.40 8.24 8.54
CA PRO A 332 8.43 7.39 9.14
C PRO A 332 8.84 7.77 10.58
N ALA A 333 8.85 9.07 10.92
CA ALA A 333 9.19 9.53 12.27
C ALA A 333 8.16 9.05 13.30
N ASP A 334 6.86 9.20 13.00
CA ASP A 334 5.77 8.70 13.82
C ASP A 334 5.86 7.20 14.08
N PHE A 335 6.23 6.43 13.05
CA PHE A 335 6.44 4.99 13.15
C PHE A 335 7.59 4.65 14.10
N LEU A 336 8.75 5.26 13.91
CA LEU A 336 9.92 4.99 14.75
C LEU A 336 9.64 5.35 16.21
N ALA A 337 8.93 6.45 16.48
CA ALA A 337 8.51 6.82 17.83
C ALA A 337 7.54 5.79 18.44
N SER A 338 6.55 5.36 17.67
CA SER A 338 5.57 4.34 18.10
C SER A 338 6.23 2.98 18.36
N PHE A 339 7.16 2.58 17.49
CA PHE A 339 7.91 1.33 17.62
C PHE A 339 8.86 1.36 18.82
N LYS A 340 9.58 2.48 19.03
CA LYS A 340 10.42 2.72 20.23
C LYS A 340 9.61 2.57 21.51
N LYS A 341 8.39 3.11 21.55
CA LYS A 341 7.48 2.95 22.69
C LYS A 341 7.11 1.48 22.90
N ALA A 342 6.73 0.77 21.84
CA ALA A 342 6.36 -0.65 21.92
C ALA A 342 7.51 -1.56 22.40
N LEU A 343 8.74 -1.29 21.96
CA LEU A 343 9.96 -1.96 22.42
C LEU A 343 10.21 -1.74 23.92
N LYS A 344 10.07 -0.49 24.40
CA LYS A 344 10.20 -0.17 25.83
C LYS A 344 9.15 -0.88 26.67
N GLU A 345 7.90 -0.91 26.23
CA GLU A 345 6.82 -1.61 26.93
C GLU A 345 7.09 -3.13 27.04
N ARG A 346 7.74 -3.71 26.02
CA ARG A 346 8.09 -5.14 25.97
C ARG A 346 9.45 -5.49 26.58
N ARG A 347 10.22 -4.48 27.02
CA ARG A 347 11.57 -4.64 27.60
C ARG A 347 12.54 -5.40 26.69
N VAL A 348 12.41 -5.23 25.38
CA VAL A 348 13.29 -5.87 24.39
C VAL A 348 14.67 -5.23 24.43
N VAL A 349 15.71 -6.05 24.41
CA VAL A 349 17.10 -5.60 24.29
C VAL A 349 17.48 -5.58 22.81
N LEU A 350 17.84 -4.40 22.29
CA LEU A 350 18.19 -4.23 20.88
C LEU A 350 19.70 -4.19 20.66
N PRO A 351 20.18 -4.53 19.45
CA PRO A 351 21.56 -4.30 19.06
C PRO A 351 21.93 -2.82 19.09
N SER A 352 23.20 -2.53 19.38
CA SER A 352 23.72 -1.15 19.51
C SER A 352 23.48 -0.28 18.27
N SER A 353 23.52 -0.85 17.07
CA SER A 353 23.23 -0.14 15.81
C SER A 353 21.80 0.38 15.74
N THR A 354 20.82 -0.45 16.11
CA THR A 354 19.40 -0.07 16.18
C THR A 354 19.13 0.90 17.33
N VAL A 355 19.81 0.73 18.45
CA VAL A 355 19.71 1.63 19.61
C VAL A 355 20.11 3.05 19.23
N ASN A 356 21.20 3.25 18.50
CA ASN A 356 21.64 4.58 18.08
C ASN A 356 20.60 5.30 17.19
N ILE A 357 20.01 4.57 16.24
CA ILE A 357 18.95 5.09 15.36
C ILE A 357 17.72 5.52 16.18
N LEU A 358 17.31 4.69 17.14
CA LEU A 358 16.14 4.96 17.98
C LEU A 358 16.42 5.94 19.12
N GLN A 359 17.68 6.22 19.45
CA GLN A 359 18.08 7.17 20.49
C GLN A 359 18.08 8.63 20.04
N ALA A 360 18.18 8.88 18.72
CA ALA A 360 17.99 10.21 18.16
C ALA A 360 16.65 10.82 18.65
N GLU A 361 16.63 12.12 18.90
CA GLU A 361 15.40 12.85 19.19
C GLU A 361 14.51 12.78 17.95
N ILE A 362 13.47 11.95 18.03
CA ILE A 362 12.43 11.86 17.01
C ILE A 362 11.30 12.77 17.48
N GLU A 363 11.29 14.01 16.99
CA GLU A 363 10.15 14.89 17.16
C GLU A 363 8.95 14.31 16.39
N VAL A 364 7.83 14.11 17.08
CA VAL A 364 6.60 13.55 16.50
C VAL A 364 5.70 14.71 16.06
N PRO A 365 5.51 14.95 14.76
CA PRO A 365 4.60 15.98 14.28
C PRO A 365 3.13 15.51 14.34
N GLY A 366 2.58 15.41 15.55
CA GLY A 366 1.15 15.12 15.77
C GLY A 366 0.68 13.71 15.34
N PRO A 367 -0.64 13.43 15.37
CA PRO A 367 -1.18 12.12 15.00
C PRO A 367 -1.34 11.96 13.47
N THR A 368 -0.64 11.00 12.86
CA THR A 368 -0.82 10.61 11.44
C THR A 368 -1.79 9.45 11.24
N ILE A 369 -2.14 9.18 9.98
CA ILE A 369 -3.01 8.07 9.55
C ILE A 369 -2.60 6.71 10.12
N MET A 370 -1.33 6.57 10.45
CA MET A 370 -0.75 5.30 10.83
C MET A 370 -1.06 4.85 12.25
N GLN A 371 -1.40 5.79 13.15
CA GLN A 371 -1.82 5.43 14.50
C GLN A 371 -3.04 4.49 14.46
N TYR A 372 -3.87 4.55 13.42
CA TYR A 372 -5.02 3.66 13.28
C TYR A 372 -4.68 2.27 12.76
N THR A 373 -3.70 2.14 11.88
CA THR A 373 -3.37 0.88 11.21
C THR A 373 -2.52 -0.07 12.03
N ILE A 374 -1.63 0.46 12.88
CA ILE A 374 -0.88 -0.36 13.86
C ILE A 374 -1.59 -0.45 15.21
N ALA A 375 -2.17 0.63 15.72
CA ALA A 375 -2.77 0.58 17.06
C ALA A 375 -4.03 -0.30 17.09
N VAL A 376 -4.79 -0.42 16.01
CA VAL A 376 -5.91 -1.37 15.96
C VAL A 376 -5.40 -2.81 16.06
N ALA A 377 -4.31 -3.19 15.38
CA ALA A 377 -3.73 -4.53 15.46
C ALA A 377 -3.13 -4.83 16.85
N VAL A 378 -2.41 -3.87 17.45
CA VAL A 378 -1.79 -4.00 18.78
C VAL A 378 -2.84 -4.01 19.89
N LYS A 379 -3.88 -3.16 19.79
CA LYS A 379 -4.97 -3.09 20.76
C LYS A 379 -5.85 -4.34 20.69
N LYS A 380 -6.15 -4.86 19.48
CA LYS A 380 -6.94 -6.09 19.28
C LYS A 380 -6.23 -7.33 19.87
N ARG A 381 -4.90 -7.46 19.72
CA ARG A 381 -4.10 -8.51 20.41
C ARG A 381 -4.14 -8.37 21.94
N ARG A 382 -4.08 -7.15 22.47
CA ARG A 382 -4.14 -6.88 23.92
C ARG A 382 -5.52 -7.24 24.49
N THR A 383 -6.60 -6.96 23.74
CA THR A 383 -7.97 -7.32 24.13
C THR A 383 -8.24 -8.82 24.01
N GLN A 384 -7.69 -9.51 23.00
CA GLN A 384 -7.78 -10.98 22.87
C GLN A 384 -7.04 -11.70 24.01
N SER A 385 -5.78 -11.30 24.29
CA SER A 385 -5.00 -11.85 25.41
C SER A 385 -5.61 -11.56 26.79
N GLN A 386 -6.37 -10.46 26.93
CA GLN A 386 -7.14 -10.17 28.16
C GLN A 386 -8.51 -10.86 28.21
N CYS A 387 -9.18 -11.08 27.08
CA CYS A 387 -10.48 -11.79 27.01
C CYS A 387 -10.35 -13.29 27.25
N GLU A 388 -9.22 -13.91 26.90
CA GLU A 388 -8.93 -15.31 27.25
C GLU A 388 -8.84 -15.55 28.77
N LYS A 389 -8.76 -14.48 29.58
CA LYS A 389 -8.81 -14.55 31.05
C LYS A 389 -10.19 -14.27 31.66
N LYS A 390 -11.19 -13.83 30.90
CA LYS A 390 -12.55 -13.58 31.42
C LYS A 390 -13.60 -13.96 30.38
N ALA A 391 -14.24 -15.10 30.59
CA ALA A 391 -15.41 -15.51 29.83
C ALA A 391 -16.55 -14.48 29.89
N ARG A 392 -17.22 -14.34 28.73
CA ARG A 392 -18.50 -13.67 28.44
C ARG A 392 -18.61 -12.17 28.74
N VAL A 393 -18.24 -11.31 27.78
CA VAL A 393 -18.96 -10.04 27.50
C VAL A 393 -18.87 -9.70 25.99
N ARG A 394 -19.99 -9.24 25.41
CA ARG A 394 -20.26 -8.86 24.00
C ARG A 394 -19.07 -8.30 23.23
N SER A 395 -18.83 -8.83 22.03
CA SER A 395 -17.92 -8.23 21.04
C SER A 395 -18.55 -6.97 20.43
N LEU A 396 -17.88 -5.83 20.57
CA LEU A 396 -18.20 -4.62 19.79
C LEU A 396 -17.96 -4.90 18.30
N ARG A 397 -18.93 -4.54 17.45
CA ARG A 397 -18.87 -4.74 16.00
C ARG A 397 -18.24 -3.53 15.33
N ILE A 398 -17.66 -3.72 14.14
CA ILE A 398 -17.10 -2.64 13.32
C ILE A 398 -18.19 -1.60 12.92
N SER A 399 -19.47 -1.99 12.94
CA SER A 399 -20.61 -1.07 12.82
C SER A 399 -20.65 0.01 13.90
N ASP A 400 -19.98 -0.21 15.04
CA ASP A 400 -19.98 0.71 16.19
C ASP A 400 -18.90 1.81 16.05
N LEU A 401 -18.05 1.71 15.00
CA LEU A 401 -17.00 2.69 14.65
C LEU A 401 -17.33 3.48 13.37
N LEU A 402 -18.45 3.18 12.72
CA LEU A 402 -18.98 3.96 11.62
C LEU A 402 -19.88 5.05 12.21
N ILE A 403 -19.58 6.31 11.91
CA ILE A 403 -20.54 7.40 12.12
C ILE A 403 -21.81 7.02 11.33
N PRO A 404 -23.00 6.94 11.95
CA PRO A 404 -24.23 6.65 11.23
C PRO A 404 -24.47 7.71 10.16
N GLU A 405 -24.82 7.30 8.94
CA GLU A 405 -25.22 8.16 7.80
C GLU A 405 -26.49 9.02 8.06
N LYS A 406 -26.90 9.25 9.31
CA LYS A 406 -28.18 9.90 9.67
C LYS A 406 -28.09 11.18 10.51
N GLU A 407 -26.91 11.75 10.73
CA GLU A 407 -26.79 13.09 11.38
C GLU A 407 -26.09 14.10 10.47
N ALA A 408 -26.53 14.16 9.20
CA ALA A 408 -26.20 15.24 8.27
C ALA A 408 -27.43 16.09 7.89
N ASP A 409 -28.50 16.04 8.69
CA ASP A 409 -29.54 17.08 8.70
C ASP A 409 -29.26 18.01 9.88
N ILE A 410 -28.42 19.02 9.65
CA ILE A 410 -28.47 20.26 10.43
C ILE A 410 -29.10 21.30 9.53
N GLY A 411 -30.28 21.74 9.96
CA GLY A 411 -31.18 22.60 9.22
C GLY A 411 -30.58 23.93 8.82
N LEU A 412 -31.11 24.41 7.70
CA LEU A 412 -31.16 25.82 7.35
C LEU A 412 -32.00 26.54 8.41
N ASP A 413 -31.37 27.49 9.10
CA ASP A 413 -31.93 28.81 9.38
C ASP A 413 -30.81 29.85 9.21
#